data_AF-A0A2T6JHQ3-F1
#
_entry.id   AF-A0A2T6JHQ3-F1
#
_cell.length_a   1.000
_cell.length_b   1.000
_cell.length_c   1.000
_cell.angle_alpha   90.00
_cell.angle_beta   90.00
_cell.angle_gamma   90.00
#
_symmetry.space_group_name_H-M   'P 1'
#
loop_
_entity.id
_entity.type
_entity.pdbx_description
1 polymer ?
#
loop_
_entity_poly.entity_id
_entity_poly.type
_entity_poly.pdbx_seq_one_letter_code
_entity_poly.pdbx_strand_id
1 'polypeptide(L)'
;MTTPEAVIASYLDHIQDEAYIEAALARHGAAALVDAAVRLVRSLETERFDDAVLFIRDVSIGLFQQEITLAFRALLPGSGLFDALDRCLRAPAFHIRSQAAYTFGKLSYPDSADRLIRVLEERRDTDPLLAPQLLFEIRWLRWDDEAHWRRIQWLAEAPEDVCRWAALQAIEDTASCPPGTPIDALLAALQNDRFDYIRAEATGLRNRSNRQTLTPQEPMAAAKHTPMAFRDLSIRFWHHHTAADYTPADLRAFLAQQAPPQGRITA
;
A
#
# COMPACT_ATOMS: atom_id res chain seq x y z
N MET A 1 10.90 27.70 -24.03
CA MET A 1 9.82 27.86 -23.03
C MET A 1 9.73 26.56 -22.26
N THR A 2 9.58 26.61 -20.93
CA THR A 2 9.37 25.40 -20.11
C THR A 2 8.04 24.75 -20.48
N THR A 3 7.99 23.43 -20.63
CA THR A 3 6.74 22.70 -20.88
C THR A 3 6.06 22.33 -19.56
N PRO A 4 4.74 22.01 -19.57
CA PRO A 4 4.07 21.46 -18.39
C PRO A 4 4.76 20.21 -17.82
N GLU A 5 5.29 19.32 -18.68
CA GLU A 5 6.04 18.14 -18.25
C GLU A 5 7.35 18.50 -17.54
N ALA A 6 8.06 19.54 -18.02
CA ALA A 6 9.28 20.02 -17.36
C ALA A 6 8.97 20.62 -15.98
N VAL A 7 7.82 21.29 -15.82
CA VAL A 7 7.37 21.79 -14.52
C VAL A 7 7.13 20.63 -13.54
N ILE A 8 6.49 19.55 -14.00
CA ILE A 8 6.23 18.38 -13.14
C ILE A 8 7.54 17.67 -12.78
N ALA A 9 8.43 17.46 -13.75
CA ALA A 9 9.72 16.80 -13.52
C ALA A 9 10.63 17.57 -12.54
N SER A 10 10.53 18.89 -12.50
CA SER A 10 11.29 19.70 -11.52
C SER A 10 10.58 19.86 -10.18
N TYR A 11 9.37 19.31 -9.98
CA TYR A 11 8.58 19.57 -8.77
C TYR A 11 9.27 19.08 -7.48
N LEU A 12 10.07 18.02 -7.55
CA LEU A 12 10.77 17.50 -6.37
C LEU A 12 11.70 18.54 -5.73
N ASP A 13 12.34 19.39 -6.54
CA ASP A 13 13.21 20.50 -6.08
C ASP A 13 12.41 21.69 -5.51
N HIS A 14 11.09 21.68 -5.72
CA HIS A 14 10.12 22.72 -5.38
C HIS A 14 8.97 22.19 -4.52
N ILE A 15 9.21 21.11 -3.77
CA ILE A 15 8.15 20.46 -2.99
C ILE A 15 7.53 21.47 -2.01
N GLN A 16 6.20 21.59 -2.04
CA GLN A 16 5.43 22.56 -1.22
C GLN A 16 5.80 24.04 -1.45
N ASP A 17 6.52 24.37 -2.52
CA ASP A 17 6.78 25.76 -2.92
C ASP A 17 5.53 26.33 -3.63
N GLU A 18 4.73 27.07 -2.88
CA GLU A 18 3.50 27.68 -3.41
C GLU A 18 3.75 28.66 -4.55
N ALA A 19 4.83 29.46 -4.48
CA ALA A 19 5.17 30.44 -5.51
C ALA A 19 5.53 29.74 -6.84
N TYR A 20 6.18 28.59 -6.76
CA TYR A 20 6.45 27.74 -7.92
C TYR A 20 5.15 27.27 -8.59
N ILE A 21 4.17 26.79 -7.81
CA ILE A 21 2.87 26.32 -8.31
C ILE A 21 2.05 27.47 -8.89
N GLU A 22 2.01 28.63 -8.25
CA GLU A 22 1.35 29.83 -8.77
C GLU A 22 1.95 30.26 -10.12
N ALA A 23 3.28 30.28 -10.23
CA ALA A 23 3.97 30.62 -11.48
C ALA A 23 3.68 29.61 -12.59
N ALA A 24 3.62 28.31 -12.26
CA ALA A 24 3.24 27.26 -13.21
C ALA A 24 1.79 27.41 -13.69
N LEU A 25 0.86 27.69 -12.77
CA LEU A 25 -0.55 27.92 -13.07
C LEU A 25 -0.75 29.15 -13.95
N ALA A 26 -0.10 30.27 -13.64
CA ALA A 26 -0.18 31.49 -14.44
C ALA A 26 0.34 31.28 -15.87
N ARG A 27 1.34 30.40 -16.04
CA ARG A 27 1.98 30.13 -17.33
C ARG A 27 1.23 29.11 -18.19
N HIS A 28 0.73 28.03 -17.59
CA HIS A 28 0.22 26.88 -18.31
C HIS A 28 -1.28 26.62 -18.09
N GLY A 29 -1.83 27.11 -16.98
CA GLY A 29 -3.16 26.74 -16.51
C GLY A 29 -3.22 25.33 -15.93
N ALA A 30 -4.17 25.11 -15.01
CA ALA A 30 -4.35 23.82 -14.33
C ALA A 30 -4.64 22.67 -15.31
N ALA A 31 -5.46 22.91 -16.35
CA ALA A 31 -5.83 21.90 -17.33
C ALA A 31 -4.61 21.31 -18.06
N ALA A 32 -3.69 22.16 -18.52
CA ALA A 32 -2.49 21.69 -19.23
C ALA A 32 -1.54 20.90 -18.30
N LEU A 33 -1.45 21.29 -17.03
CA LEU A 33 -0.65 20.58 -16.02
C LEU A 33 -1.27 19.22 -15.69
N VAL A 34 -2.59 19.14 -15.53
CA VAL A 34 -3.31 17.86 -15.34
C VAL A 34 -3.10 16.96 -16.55
N ASP A 35 -3.29 17.47 -17.78
CA ASP A 35 -3.10 16.68 -19.00
C ASP A 35 -1.67 16.15 -19.13
N ALA A 36 -0.67 16.95 -18.73
CA ALA A 36 0.73 16.53 -18.69
C ALA A 36 0.96 15.43 -17.65
N ALA A 37 0.44 15.59 -16.43
CA ALA A 37 0.53 14.55 -15.40
C ALA A 37 -0.12 13.24 -15.87
N VAL A 38 -1.28 13.30 -16.54
CA VAL A 38 -1.93 12.12 -17.13
C VAL A 38 -1.03 11.46 -18.18
N ARG A 39 -0.39 12.22 -19.07
CA ARG A 39 0.56 11.65 -20.05
C ARG A 39 1.74 10.97 -19.37
N LEU A 40 2.32 11.59 -18.34
CA LEU A 40 3.45 11.06 -17.59
C LEU A 40 3.08 9.77 -16.84
N VAL A 41 1.94 9.74 -16.14
CA VAL A 41 1.41 8.53 -15.48
C VAL A 41 1.20 7.39 -16.49
N ARG A 42 0.72 7.70 -17.70
CA ARG A 42 0.50 6.70 -18.76
C ARG A 42 1.78 6.09 -19.32
N SER A 43 2.91 6.77 -19.19
CA SER A 43 4.18 6.29 -19.76
C SER A 43 4.74 5.05 -19.04
N LEU A 44 4.37 4.86 -17.76
CA LEU A 44 4.91 3.84 -16.87
C LEU A 44 6.45 3.90 -16.69
N GLU A 45 7.09 4.99 -17.12
CA GLU A 45 8.49 5.27 -16.83
C GLU A 45 8.61 5.74 -15.37
N THR A 46 9.32 4.97 -14.55
CA THR A 46 9.28 5.10 -13.08
C THR A 46 9.49 6.53 -12.57
N GLU A 47 10.56 7.20 -13.00
CA GLU A 47 10.88 8.56 -12.57
C GLU A 47 9.75 9.54 -12.93
N ARG A 48 9.33 9.54 -14.19
CA ARG A 48 8.23 10.40 -14.68
C ARG A 48 6.90 10.12 -14.01
N PHE A 49 6.63 8.85 -13.72
CA PHE A 49 5.44 8.43 -13.01
C PHE A 49 5.46 8.98 -11.58
N ASP A 50 6.59 8.86 -10.87
CA ASP A 50 6.75 9.32 -9.49
C ASP A 50 6.57 10.83 -9.37
N ASP A 51 7.20 11.60 -10.25
CA ASP A 51 7.05 13.06 -10.30
C ASP A 51 5.59 13.46 -10.52
N ALA A 52 4.92 12.79 -11.46
CA ALA A 52 3.53 13.09 -11.81
C ALA A 52 2.55 12.77 -10.69
N VAL A 53 2.68 11.61 -10.03
CA VAL A 53 1.78 11.27 -8.91
C VAL A 53 2.10 12.09 -7.66
N LEU A 54 3.36 12.44 -7.42
CA LEU A 54 3.73 13.36 -6.33
C LEU A 54 3.10 14.74 -6.55
N PHE A 55 3.34 15.34 -7.71
CA PHE A 55 2.77 16.62 -8.09
C PHE A 55 1.24 16.63 -7.94
N ILE A 56 0.55 15.65 -8.55
CA ILE A 56 -0.92 15.59 -8.52
C ILE A 56 -1.48 15.42 -7.11
N ARG A 57 -0.86 14.59 -6.26
CA ARG A 57 -1.30 14.43 -4.87
C ARG A 57 -1.22 15.76 -4.14
N ASP A 58 -0.04 16.39 -4.18
CA ASP A 58 0.23 17.59 -3.38
C ASP A 58 -0.70 18.75 -3.76
N VAL A 59 -0.89 18.98 -5.07
CA VAL A 59 -1.81 20.03 -5.55
C VAL A 59 -3.29 19.71 -5.31
N SER A 60 -3.64 18.49 -4.88
CA SER A 60 -5.03 18.03 -4.75
C SER A 60 -5.46 17.70 -3.31
N ILE A 61 -4.54 17.66 -2.34
CA ILE A 61 -4.82 17.29 -0.93
C ILE A 61 -4.78 18.46 0.06
N GLY A 62 -4.71 19.70 -0.44
CA GLY A 62 -4.78 20.90 0.41
C GLY A 62 -3.44 21.32 1.02
N LEU A 63 -2.32 21.02 0.36
CA LEU A 63 -1.00 21.54 0.77
C LEU A 63 -0.78 23.00 0.34
N PHE A 64 -1.61 23.52 -0.56
CA PHE A 64 -1.55 24.87 -1.09
C PHE A 64 -2.87 25.61 -0.85
N GLN A 65 -2.93 26.89 -1.21
CA GLN A 65 -4.16 27.69 -1.23
C GLN A 65 -5.38 26.90 -1.76
N GLN A 66 -6.53 27.17 -1.15
CA GLN A 66 -7.76 26.43 -1.40
C GLN A 66 -8.19 26.53 -2.87
N GLU A 67 -7.99 27.68 -3.49
CA GLU A 67 -8.31 27.97 -4.88
C GLU A 67 -7.51 27.10 -5.84
N ILE A 68 -6.20 26.92 -5.58
CA ILE A 68 -5.33 26.01 -6.32
C ILE A 68 -5.86 24.58 -6.20
N THR A 69 -6.08 24.14 -4.96
CA THR A 69 -6.56 22.79 -4.67
C THR A 69 -7.89 22.50 -5.38
N LEU A 70 -8.85 23.42 -5.30
CA LEU A 70 -10.16 23.29 -5.95
C LEU A 70 -10.04 23.28 -7.47
N ALA A 71 -9.16 24.09 -8.06
CA ALA A 71 -8.94 24.12 -9.50
C ALA A 71 -8.46 22.78 -10.04
N PHE A 72 -7.49 22.13 -9.37
CA PHE A 72 -7.03 20.79 -9.75
C PHE A 72 -8.10 19.73 -9.53
N ARG A 73 -8.72 19.71 -8.33
CA ARG A 73 -9.74 18.70 -7.98
C ARG A 73 -10.95 18.71 -8.91
N ALA A 74 -11.35 19.87 -9.43
CA ALA A 74 -12.45 20.00 -10.39
C ALA A 74 -12.15 19.31 -11.73
N LEU A 75 -10.88 19.20 -12.11
CA LEU A 75 -10.45 18.65 -13.40
C LEU A 75 -10.23 17.12 -13.35
N LEU A 76 -9.89 16.57 -12.18
CA LEU A 76 -9.48 15.16 -12.08
C LEU A 76 -10.51 14.16 -12.60
N PRO A 77 -11.82 14.22 -12.27
CA PRO A 77 -12.80 13.24 -12.74
C PRO A 77 -12.93 13.13 -14.25
N GLY A 78 -12.72 14.22 -14.99
CA GLY A 78 -12.82 14.26 -16.46
C GLY A 78 -11.48 14.10 -17.20
N SER A 79 -10.35 14.14 -16.49
CA SER A 79 -9.00 14.16 -17.09
C SER A 79 -8.53 12.81 -17.66
N GLY A 80 -9.17 11.71 -17.29
CA GLY A 80 -8.68 10.36 -17.55
C GLY A 80 -7.48 9.94 -16.69
N LEU A 81 -7.16 10.68 -15.62
CA LEU A 81 -6.16 10.31 -14.61
C LEU A 81 -6.53 8.98 -13.93
N PHE A 82 -7.78 8.83 -13.48
CA PHE A 82 -8.20 7.62 -12.77
C PHE A 82 -8.07 6.37 -13.66
N ASP A 83 -8.32 6.47 -14.96
CA ASP A 83 -8.10 5.36 -15.89
C ASP A 83 -6.62 5.09 -16.15
N ALA A 84 -5.76 6.12 -16.08
CA ALA A 84 -4.32 5.94 -16.15
C ALA A 84 -3.79 5.22 -14.90
N LEU A 85 -4.23 5.64 -13.71
CA LEU A 85 -3.88 5.00 -12.43
C LEU A 85 -4.42 3.56 -12.35
N ASP A 86 -5.63 3.29 -12.87
CA ASP A 86 -6.22 1.94 -12.92
C ASP A 86 -5.36 0.96 -13.74
N ARG A 87 -4.75 1.44 -14.83
CA ARG A 87 -3.74 0.66 -15.57
C ARG A 87 -2.45 0.47 -14.77
N CYS A 88 -2.01 1.49 -14.03
CA CYS A 88 -0.81 1.42 -13.20
C CYS A 88 -0.94 0.40 -12.06
N LEU A 89 -2.15 0.18 -11.53
CA LEU A 89 -2.43 -0.91 -10.57
C LEU A 89 -2.15 -2.31 -11.14
N ARG A 90 -2.00 -2.45 -12.47
CA ARG A 90 -1.65 -3.69 -13.16
C ARG A 90 -0.26 -3.66 -13.79
N ALA A 91 0.54 -2.63 -13.51
CA ALA A 91 1.89 -2.53 -14.02
C ALA A 91 2.75 -3.73 -13.54
N PRO A 92 3.74 -4.18 -14.34
CA PRO A 92 4.68 -5.20 -13.89
C PRO A 92 5.41 -4.78 -12.62
N ALA A 93 5.80 -3.50 -12.51
CA ALA A 93 6.52 -2.93 -11.37
C ALA A 93 5.66 -2.80 -10.10
N PHE A 94 6.04 -3.48 -9.01
CA PHE A 94 5.37 -3.35 -7.70
C PHE A 94 5.29 -1.89 -7.23
N HIS A 95 6.38 -1.13 -7.35
CA HIS A 95 6.41 0.29 -6.98
C HIS A 95 5.34 1.11 -7.68
N ILE A 96 5.17 0.94 -8.99
CA ILE A 96 4.14 1.66 -9.76
C ILE A 96 2.74 1.28 -9.24
N ARG A 97 2.49 0.00 -8.95
CA ARG A 97 1.20 -0.45 -8.40
C ARG A 97 0.94 0.15 -7.02
N SER A 98 1.93 0.09 -6.14
CA SER A 98 1.86 0.61 -4.79
C SER A 98 1.62 2.13 -4.78
N GLN A 99 2.37 2.88 -5.57
CA GLN A 99 2.17 4.33 -5.71
C GLN A 99 0.81 4.68 -6.35
N ALA A 100 0.32 3.87 -7.30
CA ALA A 100 -1.01 4.07 -7.86
C ALA A 100 -2.12 3.85 -6.82
N ALA A 101 -2.03 2.78 -6.03
CA ALA A 101 -2.97 2.51 -4.92
C ALA A 101 -2.95 3.65 -3.89
N TYR A 102 -1.76 4.06 -3.46
CA TYR A 102 -1.58 5.20 -2.54
C TYR A 102 -2.17 6.50 -3.10
N THR A 103 -1.98 6.74 -4.40
CA THR A 103 -2.51 7.93 -5.07
C THR A 103 -4.03 7.93 -5.09
N PHE A 104 -4.68 6.80 -5.40
CA PHE A 104 -6.13 6.68 -5.27
C PHE A 104 -6.62 7.03 -3.86
N GLY A 105 -5.98 6.46 -2.83
CA GLY A 105 -6.28 6.73 -1.44
C GLY A 105 -6.16 8.21 -1.07
N LYS A 106 -5.04 8.85 -1.44
CA LYS A 106 -4.78 10.26 -1.12
C LYS A 106 -5.72 11.23 -1.80
N LEU A 107 -6.07 10.99 -3.07
CA LEU A 107 -7.01 11.87 -3.77
C LEU A 107 -8.41 11.85 -3.14
N SER A 108 -8.73 10.80 -2.38
CA SER A 108 -9.93 10.70 -1.53
C SER A 108 -11.24 10.82 -2.32
N TYR A 109 -11.33 10.15 -3.48
CA TYR A 109 -12.56 10.02 -4.26
C TYR A 109 -13.21 8.67 -3.95
N PRO A 110 -14.37 8.63 -3.24
CA PRO A 110 -14.95 7.37 -2.76
C PRO A 110 -15.21 6.31 -3.85
N ASP A 111 -15.55 6.74 -5.06
CA ASP A 111 -15.77 5.85 -6.22
C ASP A 111 -14.51 5.08 -6.64
N SER A 112 -13.33 5.53 -6.20
CA SER A 112 -12.07 4.81 -6.43
C SER A 112 -11.99 3.50 -5.64
N ALA A 113 -12.77 3.35 -4.56
CA ALA A 113 -12.78 2.11 -3.78
C ALA A 113 -13.14 0.89 -4.66
N ASP A 114 -14.10 1.03 -5.59
CA ASP A 114 -14.50 -0.08 -6.46
C ASP A 114 -13.39 -0.49 -7.44
N ARG A 115 -12.54 0.46 -7.85
CA ARG A 115 -11.35 0.16 -8.68
C ARG A 115 -10.32 -0.65 -7.90
N LEU A 116 -10.05 -0.23 -6.66
CA LEU A 116 -9.11 -0.94 -5.77
C LEU A 116 -9.63 -2.33 -5.38
N ILE A 117 -10.94 -2.48 -5.12
CA ILE A 117 -11.58 -3.77 -4.83
C ILE A 117 -11.39 -4.73 -6.00
N ARG A 118 -11.63 -4.31 -7.25
CA ARG A 118 -11.43 -5.17 -8.42
C ARG A 118 -9.99 -5.63 -8.55
N VAL A 119 -9.01 -4.76 -8.32
CA VAL A 119 -7.59 -5.14 -8.37
C VAL A 119 -7.22 -6.11 -7.26
N LEU A 120 -7.75 -5.90 -6.05
CA LEU A 120 -7.59 -6.83 -4.93
C LEU A 120 -8.16 -8.22 -5.28
N GLU A 121 -9.34 -8.26 -5.90
CA GLU A 121 -10.01 -9.47 -6.41
C GLU A 121 -9.17 -10.19 -7.47
N GLU A 122 -8.68 -9.47 -8.47
CA GLU A 122 -7.86 -10.00 -9.56
C GLU A 122 -6.49 -10.53 -9.09
N ARG A 123 -5.91 -9.93 -8.05
CA ARG A 123 -4.51 -10.16 -7.66
C ARG A 123 -4.32 -10.84 -6.30
N ARG A 124 -5.38 -11.24 -5.60
CA ARG A 124 -5.29 -11.88 -4.27
C ARG A 124 -4.26 -12.98 -4.19
N ASP A 125 -4.23 -13.85 -5.19
CA ASP A 125 -3.40 -15.05 -5.16
C ASP A 125 -2.01 -14.83 -5.79
N THR A 126 -1.72 -13.63 -6.31
CA THR A 126 -0.49 -13.36 -7.08
C THR A 126 0.31 -12.15 -6.60
N ASP A 127 -0.28 -11.21 -5.85
CA ASP A 127 0.37 -9.96 -5.45
C ASP A 127 0.26 -9.70 -3.93
N PRO A 128 0.86 -10.57 -3.10
CA PRO A 128 0.76 -10.48 -1.64
C PRO A 128 1.31 -9.18 -1.05
N LEU A 129 2.29 -8.52 -1.70
CA LEU A 129 2.84 -7.25 -1.21
C LEU A 129 1.87 -6.08 -1.39
N LEU A 130 1.02 -6.12 -2.42
CA LEU A 130 0.08 -5.04 -2.72
C LEU A 130 -1.20 -5.14 -1.89
N ALA A 131 -1.61 -6.36 -1.52
CA ALA A 131 -2.89 -6.62 -0.86
C ALA A 131 -3.13 -5.84 0.45
N PRO A 132 -2.18 -5.74 1.41
CA PRO A 132 -2.39 -4.97 2.63
C PRO A 132 -2.66 -3.49 2.35
N GLN A 133 -1.94 -2.92 1.38
CA GLN A 133 -2.12 -1.54 0.99
C GLN A 133 -3.48 -1.32 0.33
N LEU A 134 -3.89 -2.20 -0.59
CA LEU A 134 -5.23 -2.09 -1.20
C LEU A 134 -6.33 -2.14 -0.13
N LEU A 135 -6.24 -3.07 0.82
CA LEU A 135 -7.19 -3.17 1.93
C LEU A 135 -7.24 -1.88 2.77
N PHE A 136 -6.09 -1.30 3.08
CA PHE A 136 -6.00 -0.02 3.79
C PHE A 136 -6.67 1.11 3.02
N GLU A 137 -6.32 1.29 1.74
CA GLU A 137 -6.84 2.39 0.92
C GLU A 137 -8.34 2.20 0.61
N ILE A 138 -8.82 0.97 0.44
CA ILE A 138 -10.27 0.67 0.29
C ILE A 138 -11.01 1.13 1.54
N ARG A 139 -10.54 0.75 2.73
CA ARG A 139 -11.15 1.16 4.01
C ARG A 139 -11.12 2.67 4.20
N TRP A 140 -10.01 3.31 3.82
CA TRP A 140 -9.86 4.75 3.86
C TRP A 140 -10.90 5.47 2.98
N LEU A 141 -11.11 4.99 1.75
CA LEU A 141 -12.05 5.58 0.80
C LEU A 141 -13.51 5.25 1.09
N ARG A 142 -13.77 4.08 1.69
CA ARG A 142 -15.11 3.58 2.01
C ARG A 142 -15.08 2.89 3.37
N TRP A 143 -15.54 3.60 4.39
CA TRP A 143 -15.63 3.08 5.76
C TRP A 143 -16.77 2.06 5.90
N ASP A 144 -16.46 0.79 5.66
CA ASP A 144 -17.36 -0.36 5.83
C ASP A 144 -16.58 -1.47 6.54
N ASP A 145 -16.64 -1.48 7.87
CA ASP A 145 -15.86 -2.42 8.69
C ASP A 145 -16.28 -3.88 8.43
N GLU A 146 -17.56 -4.17 8.18
CA GLU A 146 -18.03 -5.53 7.93
C GLU A 146 -17.47 -6.07 6.61
N ALA A 147 -17.56 -5.28 5.54
CA ALA A 147 -17.00 -5.67 4.25
C ALA A 147 -15.47 -5.68 4.27
N HIS A 148 -14.83 -4.82 5.06
CA HIS A 148 -13.37 -4.84 5.27
C HIS A 148 -12.92 -6.15 5.92
N TRP A 149 -13.55 -6.56 7.02
CA TRP A 149 -13.24 -7.82 7.70
C TRP A 149 -13.51 -9.04 6.83
N ARG A 150 -14.60 -9.03 6.03
CA ARG A 150 -14.85 -10.09 5.04
C ARG A 150 -13.72 -10.20 4.01
N ARG A 151 -13.15 -9.10 3.54
CA ARG A 151 -12.02 -9.11 2.60
C ARG A 151 -10.73 -9.60 3.25
N ILE A 152 -10.46 -9.23 4.51
CA ILE A 152 -9.31 -9.76 5.25
C ILE A 152 -9.47 -11.28 5.45
N GLN A 153 -10.64 -11.75 5.86
CA GLN A 153 -10.91 -13.19 5.98
C GLN A 153 -10.70 -13.89 4.65
N TRP A 154 -11.27 -13.34 3.56
CA TRP A 154 -11.07 -13.86 2.22
C TRP A 154 -9.57 -13.92 1.84
N LEU A 155 -8.76 -12.90 2.12
CA LEU A 155 -7.31 -12.97 1.90
C LEU A 155 -6.62 -14.06 2.75
N ALA A 156 -7.04 -14.22 4.01
CA ALA A 156 -6.52 -15.26 4.91
C ALA A 156 -6.90 -16.70 4.48
N GLU A 157 -7.85 -16.86 3.57
CA GLU A 157 -8.23 -18.15 2.97
C GLU A 157 -7.51 -18.41 1.64
N ALA A 158 -6.57 -17.55 1.22
CA ALA A 158 -5.86 -17.70 -0.04
C ALA A 158 -5.08 -19.05 -0.11
N PRO A 159 -5.02 -19.72 -1.28
CA PRO A 159 -4.24 -20.94 -1.44
C PRO A 159 -2.73 -20.70 -1.23
N GLU A 160 -2.24 -19.55 -1.67
CA GLU A 160 -0.84 -19.15 -1.51
C GLU A 160 -0.58 -18.68 -0.08
N ASP A 161 0.49 -19.20 0.51
CA ASP A 161 0.89 -18.99 1.89
C ASP A 161 1.32 -17.56 2.20
N VAL A 162 2.13 -16.97 1.33
CA VAL A 162 2.54 -15.57 1.42
C VAL A 162 1.35 -14.60 1.26
N CYS A 163 0.28 -15.00 0.55
CA CYS A 163 -0.95 -14.22 0.46
C CYS A 163 -1.77 -14.32 1.76
N ARG A 164 -1.91 -15.51 2.35
CA ARG A 164 -2.49 -15.64 3.70
C ARG A 164 -1.69 -14.85 4.73
N TRP A 165 -0.35 -14.86 4.61
CA TRP A 165 0.53 -14.12 5.50
C TRP A 165 0.29 -12.61 5.41
N ALA A 166 0.06 -12.07 4.22
CA ALA A 166 -0.29 -10.67 4.01
C ALA A 166 -1.57 -10.24 4.77
N ALA A 167 -2.50 -11.16 5.05
CA ALA A 167 -3.67 -10.86 5.87
C ALA A 167 -3.30 -10.47 7.31
N LEU A 168 -2.19 -10.98 7.86
CA LEU A 168 -1.72 -10.60 9.20
C LEU A 168 -1.27 -9.15 9.25
N GLN A 169 -0.60 -8.65 8.21
CA GLN A 169 -0.30 -7.22 8.10
C GLN A 169 -1.59 -6.40 7.97
N ALA A 170 -2.57 -6.85 7.17
CA ALA A 170 -3.84 -6.14 7.05
C ALA A 170 -4.62 -6.07 8.38
N ILE A 171 -4.56 -7.13 9.20
CA ILE A 171 -5.11 -7.15 10.56
C ILE A 171 -4.38 -6.11 11.43
N GLU A 172 -3.05 -6.08 11.40
CA GLU A 172 -2.24 -5.13 12.18
C GLU A 172 -2.52 -3.67 11.79
N ASP A 173 -2.66 -3.40 10.50
CA ASP A 173 -2.93 -2.06 9.95
C ASP A 173 -4.36 -1.59 10.26
N THR A 174 -5.24 -2.52 10.59
CA THR A 174 -6.60 -2.25 11.02
C THR A 174 -6.61 -2.05 12.55
N ALA A 175 -6.44 -0.80 12.98
CA ALA A 175 -6.37 -0.41 14.40
C ALA A 175 -7.41 -1.09 15.32
N SER A 176 -7.03 -1.25 16.60
CA SER A 176 -7.67 -2.03 17.67
C SER A 176 -9.17 -2.23 17.53
N CYS A 177 -9.59 -3.42 17.11
CA CYS A 177 -10.96 -3.84 17.29
C CYS A 177 -11.23 -4.22 18.76
N PRO A 178 -12.47 -4.03 19.23
CA PRO A 178 -12.90 -4.57 20.51
C PRO A 178 -12.66 -6.11 20.59
N PRO A 179 -12.47 -6.67 21.80
CA PRO A 179 -12.44 -8.11 22.01
C PRO A 179 -13.73 -8.79 21.54
N GLY A 180 -13.66 -10.02 21.03
CA GLY A 180 -14.83 -10.77 20.54
C GLY A 180 -15.24 -10.44 19.10
N THR A 181 -14.35 -9.81 18.34
CA THR A 181 -14.55 -9.42 16.94
C THR A 181 -14.11 -10.52 15.96
N PRO A 182 -14.43 -10.40 14.65
CA PRO A 182 -13.96 -11.34 13.61
C PRO A 182 -12.45 -11.62 13.64
N ILE A 183 -11.65 -10.72 14.23
CA ILE A 183 -10.20 -10.89 14.42
C ILE A 183 -9.86 -12.13 15.25
N ASP A 184 -10.55 -12.39 16.36
CA ASP A 184 -10.17 -13.47 17.29
C ASP A 184 -10.29 -14.84 16.62
N ALA A 185 -11.38 -15.05 15.89
CA ALA A 185 -11.60 -16.27 15.12
C ALA A 185 -10.57 -16.40 13.98
N LEU A 186 -10.26 -15.30 13.30
CA LEU A 186 -9.30 -15.28 12.21
C LEU A 186 -7.88 -15.56 12.67
N LEU A 187 -7.42 -14.90 13.75
CA LEU A 187 -6.12 -15.17 14.36
C LEU A 187 -6.06 -16.61 14.87
N ALA A 188 -7.13 -17.12 15.49
CA ALA A 188 -7.17 -18.52 15.91
C ALA A 188 -7.05 -19.50 14.73
N ALA A 189 -7.63 -19.19 13.58
CA ALA A 189 -7.45 -19.98 12.36
C ALA A 189 -5.99 -19.92 11.86
N LEU A 190 -5.41 -18.73 11.76
CA LEU A 190 -4.03 -18.53 11.28
C LEU A 190 -2.96 -19.07 12.25
N GLN A 191 -3.26 -19.15 13.55
CA GLN A 191 -2.43 -19.85 14.54
C GLN A 191 -2.32 -21.36 14.28
N ASN A 192 -3.22 -21.93 13.48
CA ASN A 192 -3.20 -23.33 13.06
C ASN A 192 -2.78 -23.48 11.58
N ASP A 193 -2.24 -22.44 10.94
CA ASP A 193 -1.76 -22.52 9.55
C ASP A 193 -0.64 -23.56 9.41
N ARG A 194 -0.50 -24.16 8.23
CA ARG A 194 0.56 -25.15 7.95
C ARG A 194 1.97 -24.56 8.03
N PHE A 195 2.15 -23.24 7.89
CA PHE A 195 3.47 -22.60 7.93
C PHE A 195 3.80 -21.93 9.27
N ASP A 196 5.01 -22.24 9.77
CA ASP A 196 5.50 -21.78 11.07
C ASP A 196 5.53 -20.26 11.22
N TYR A 197 5.94 -19.53 10.17
CA TYR A 197 6.04 -18.07 10.22
C TYR A 197 4.66 -17.40 10.34
N ILE A 198 3.61 -17.96 9.71
CA ILE A 198 2.23 -17.48 9.84
C ILE A 198 1.73 -17.73 11.26
N ARG A 199 1.91 -18.96 11.78
CA ARG A 199 1.51 -19.30 13.15
C ARG A 199 2.20 -18.42 14.19
N ALA A 200 3.48 -18.14 13.98
CA ALA A 200 4.31 -17.34 14.87
C ALA A 200 3.86 -15.88 14.90
N GLU A 201 3.64 -15.24 13.75
CA GLU A 201 3.14 -13.87 13.69
C GLU A 201 1.69 -13.75 14.20
N ALA A 202 0.80 -14.68 13.83
CA ALA A 202 -0.59 -14.70 14.34
C ALA A 202 -0.63 -14.80 15.87
N THR A 203 0.24 -15.62 16.46
CA THR A 203 0.40 -15.71 17.92
C THR A 203 0.94 -14.41 18.52
N GLY A 204 1.92 -13.79 17.87
CA GLY A 204 2.46 -12.49 18.26
C GLY A 204 1.38 -11.40 18.29
N LEU A 205 0.57 -11.30 17.22
CA LEU A 205 -0.53 -10.35 17.12
C LEU A 205 -1.60 -10.59 18.20
N ARG A 206 -2.05 -11.83 18.39
CA ARG A 206 -3.03 -12.17 19.43
C ARG A 206 -2.55 -11.80 20.83
N ASN A 207 -1.27 -12.07 21.13
CA ASN A 207 -0.66 -11.70 22.41
C ASN A 207 -0.57 -10.18 22.59
N ARG A 208 -0.31 -9.41 21.52
CA ARG A 208 -0.34 -7.93 21.56
C ARG A 208 -1.75 -7.42 21.84
N SER A 209 -2.77 -7.95 21.15
CA SER A 209 -4.17 -7.57 21.35
C SER A 209 -4.64 -7.86 22.78
N ASN A 210 -4.31 -9.03 23.34
CA ASN A 210 -4.63 -9.38 24.72
C ASN A 210 -3.91 -8.52 25.77
N ARG A 211 -2.76 -7.94 25.45
CA ARG A 211 -2.04 -7.03 26.35
C ARG A 211 -2.60 -5.62 26.30
N GLN A 212 -3.12 -5.17 25.16
CA GLN A 212 -3.77 -3.86 25.06
C GLN A 212 -5.05 -3.77 25.90
N THR A 213 -5.69 -4.91 26.20
CA THR A 213 -6.90 -4.97 27.04
C THR A 213 -6.60 -5.04 28.54
N LEU A 214 -5.35 -5.29 28.92
CA LEU A 214 -4.89 -5.36 30.32
C LEU A 214 -4.14 -4.08 30.69
N THR A 215 -4.45 -3.48 31.84
CA THR A 215 -3.78 -2.27 32.36
C THR A 215 -2.27 -2.50 32.51
N PRO A 216 -1.41 -1.47 32.29
CA PRO A 216 0.03 -1.65 32.18
C PRO A 216 0.66 -1.79 33.56
N GLN A 217 1.01 -3.00 33.99
CA GLN A 217 1.75 -3.15 35.25
C GLN A 217 2.85 -4.21 35.32
N GLU A 218 3.17 -4.96 34.25
CA GLU A 218 4.27 -5.93 34.32
C GLU A 218 5.47 -5.60 33.41
N PRO A 219 6.70 -5.65 33.94
CA PRO A 219 7.91 -5.37 33.17
C PRO A 219 8.16 -6.45 32.12
N MET A 220 8.53 -5.99 30.92
CA MET A 220 8.81 -6.83 29.75
C MET A 220 9.90 -7.87 30.05
N ALA A 221 9.52 -9.14 30.17
CA ALA A 221 10.46 -10.22 29.88
C ALA A 221 10.84 -10.12 28.39
N ALA A 222 12.13 -9.95 28.10
CA ALA A 222 12.63 -9.84 26.74
C ALA A 222 12.20 -11.06 25.91
N ALA A 223 11.35 -10.83 24.91
CA ALA A 223 10.92 -11.88 24.00
C ALA A 223 12.15 -12.44 23.28
N LYS A 224 12.42 -13.73 23.47
CA LYS A 224 13.44 -14.47 22.72
C LYS A 224 13.03 -14.46 21.25
N HIS A 225 13.70 -13.64 20.45
CA HIS A 225 13.52 -13.47 19.00
C HIS A 225 12.07 -13.23 18.55
N THR A 226 11.78 -11.98 18.17
CA THR A 226 10.56 -11.69 17.40
C THR A 226 10.67 -12.40 16.04
N PRO A 227 9.78 -13.35 15.71
CA PRO A 227 9.72 -13.91 14.37
C PRO A 227 9.49 -12.78 13.36
N MET A 228 10.14 -12.87 12.20
CA MET A 228 10.00 -11.89 11.11
C MET A 228 8.53 -11.73 10.75
N ALA A 229 8.03 -10.49 10.69
CA ALA A 229 6.66 -10.21 10.28
C ALA A 229 6.55 -10.11 8.75
N PHE A 230 5.34 -10.20 8.20
CA PHE A 230 5.13 -9.98 6.76
C PHE A 230 5.59 -8.58 6.32
N ARG A 231 5.35 -7.56 7.16
CA ARG A 231 5.85 -6.20 6.93
C ARG A 231 7.39 -6.14 6.85
N ASP A 232 8.09 -6.93 7.65
CA ASP A 232 9.55 -7.00 7.58
C ASP A 232 10.02 -7.68 6.28
N LEU A 233 9.33 -8.75 5.87
CA LEU A 233 9.59 -9.41 4.59
C LEU A 233 9.40 -8.43 3.43
N SER A 234 8.29 -7.67 3.40
CA SER A 234 7.99 -6.76 2.29
C SER A 234 9.04 -5.65 2.15
N ILE A 235 9.45 -5.03 3.27
CA ILE A 235 10.50 -4.01 3.29
C ILE A 235 11.83 -4.59 2.80
N ARG A 236 12.26 -5.74 3.34
CA ARG A 236 13.54 -6.36 2.97
C ARG A 236 13.54 -6.81 1.52
N PHE A 237 12.47 -7.46 1.08
CA PHE A 237 12.33 -7.91 -0.31
C PHE A 237 12.47 -6.72 -1.25
N TRP A 238 11.80 -5.61 -0.96
CA TRP A 238 11.90 -4.40 -1.77
C TRP A 238 13.31 -3.82 -1.84
N HIS A 239 14.05 -3.80 -0.72
CA HIS A 239 15.42 -3.30 -0.70
C HIS A 239 16.41 -4.20 -1.47
N HIS A 240 16.14 -5.49 -1.59
CA HIS A 240 17.02 -6.46 -2.24
C HIS A 240 16.60 -6.84 -3.66
N HIS A 241 15.35 -6.56 -4.03
CA HIS A 241 14.78 -6.95 -5.30
C HIS A 241 14.42 -5.71 -6.11
N THR A 242 15.30 -5.35 -7.05
CA THR A 242 15.05 -4.28 -8.03
C THR A 242 14.08 -4.72 -9.12
N ALA A 243 13.56 -5.95 -9.08
CA ALA A 243 12.73 -6.46 -10.16
C ALA A 243 11.39 -5.75 -10.17
N ALA A 244 10.97 -5.38 -11.38
CA ALA A 244 9.64 -4.85 -11.62
C ALA A 244 8.59 -5.89 -11.20
N ASP A 245 8.68 -7.10 -11.74
CA ASP A 245 7.70 -8.17 -11.53
C ASP A 245 8.22 -9.20 -10.53
N TYR A 246 7.35 -9.63 -9.62
CA TYR A 246 7.65 -10.67 -8.63
C TYR A 246 6.45 -11.61 -8.51
N THR A 247 6.71 -12.83 -8.10
CA THR A 247 5.69 -13.86 -7.85
C THR A 247 5.69 -14.28 -6.38
N PRO A 248 4.63 -14.96 -5.89
CA PRO A 248 4.65 -15.64 -4.59
C PRO A 248 5.85 -16.59 -4.41
N ALA A 249 6.32 -17.22 -5.49
CA ALA A 249 7.48 -18.09 -5.46
C ALA A 249 8.78 -17.33 -5.18
N ASP A 250 8.93 -16.12 -5.72
CA ASP A 250 10.12 -15.28 -5.48
C ASP A 250 10.21 -14.84 -4.02
N LEU A 251 9.07 -14.50 -3.41
CA LEU A 251 9.00 -14.20 -1.98
C LEU A 251 9.37 -15.39 -1.11
N ARG A 252 8.90 -16.59 -1.46
CA ARG A 252 9.28 -17.83 -0.75
C ARG A 252 10.77 -18.12 -0.90
N ALA A 253 11.33 -17.95 -2.09
CA ALA A 253 12.76 -18.13 -2.34
C ALA A 253 13.59 -17.14 -1.52
N PHE A 254 13.19 -15.88 -1.47
CA PHE A 254 13.83 -14.86 -0.65
C PHE A 254 13.73 -15.20 0.85
N LEU A 255 12.53 -15.56 1.34
CA LEU A 255 12.30 -15.98 2.72
C LEU A 255 13.23 -17.13 3.14
N ALA A 256 13.39 -18.14 2.28
CA ALA A 256 14.27 -19.28 2.55
C ALA A 256 15.75 -18.88 2.69
N GLN A 257 16.19 -17.80 2.02
CA GLN A 257 17.55 -17.26 2.15
C GLN A 257 17.75 -16.44 3.44
N GLN A 258 16.67 -15.93 4.04
CA GLN A 258 16.73 -15.15 5.28
C GLN A 258 16.80 -16.02 6.54
N ALA A 259 16.50 -17.32 6.44
CA ALA A 259 16.67 -18.23 7.56
C ALA A 259 18.16 -18.42 7.86
N PRO A 260 18.62 -18.26 9.12
CA PRO A 260 20.01 -18.57 9.45
C PRO A 260 20.29 -20.02 9.05
N PRO A 261 21.47 -20.34 8.48
CA PRO A 261 21.81 -21.72 8.16
C PRO A 261 21.64 -22.51 9.45
N GLN A 262 20.70 -23.45 9.47
CA GLN A 262 20.56 -24.36 10.59
C GLN A 262 21.91 -25.03 10.73
N GLY A 263 22.66 -24.64 11.76
CA GLY A 263 24.00 -25.15 12.01
C GLY A 263 23.91 -26.65 11.91
N ARG A 264 24.68 -27.25 11.00
CA ARG A 264 24.89 -28.69 10.99
C ARG A 264 25.35 -29.02 12.40
N ILE A 265 24.47 -29.59 13.21
CA ILE A 265 24.85 -30.30 14.40
C ILE A 265 25.60 -31.52 13.86
N THR A 266 26.90 -31.37 13.69
CA THR A 266 27.80 -32.50 13.50
C THR A 266 27.69 -33.33 14.77
N ALA A 267 27.10 -34.52 14.60
CA ALA A 267 27.02 -35.55 15.62
C ALA A 267 28.42 -35.96 16.10
#